data_AF-A0A1H9B3Q7-F1
#
_entry.id   AF-A0A1H9B3Q7-F1
#
_cell.length_a   1.000
_cell.length_b   1.000
_cell.length_c   1.000
_cell.angle_alpha   90.00
_cell.angle_beta   90.00
_cell.angle_gamma   90.00
#
_symmetry.space_group_name_H-M   'P 1'
#
loop_
_entity.id
_entity.type
_entity.pdbx_description
1 polymer ?
#
loop_
_entity_poly.entity_id
_entity_poly.type
_entity_poly.pdbx_seq_one_letter_code
_entity_poly.pdbx_strand_id
1 'polypeptide(L)'
;MKRITRLSSATRSAADALAGHAELVAILRRYLPPSTAALFAKPKQAEGDIVEWYSDLGGQPVPFAELAPQEARQVRQLLDERLASIAQLAERLDGQGEDGRRQAELLRQAARYPDTATLYALNGQPLVTFWGGGAPPAPPPLPAGIPGPAAAVAGAAAPLLAAGAVQRRWWPWLLLFALLLALLATLWWWLLGREEPLEPLAATEPPAVQEKPQPTEEPKKPEEKTPPAPEVPPEPEPEPVPEAKPEPEPVVPPVPVVKPEPKVDAVVPPKPEPKVEPKPKHEPVVPPKPEPKPEPKPEPKPEPKPEPKPKPEPKPEPKPDPVELAHKRIAAAGSNCTTLQQLFSQDPQVKQNPALRAEVEEKLKQQCRQQLIVNAKNLCPEERPKELAPELAIVFDASGSMDISLLATKQEVDRAVMMQGMTDIAARLLLGGNPGIDTTGHLYREPKRITAAKQATTAVVQNLPSDVSAGLVLVERCPSSRSMGFFAPAQRGGLLGRLNSIEPVEGTPLADGVAKAGQMLDGVNRESVMVVVSDGEESCHQDPCAVARDLARRKPHLKINVVDIAGTGAGNCLAQITGGRVFNARNAGELAAMTRQAAQDVLPPAHCRQ
;
A
#
# COMPACT_ATOMS: atom_id res chain seq x y z
N MET A 1 -4.68 5.41 21.82
CA MET A 1 -5.84 6.17 22.37
C MET A 1 -5.46 7.64 22.55
N LYS A 2 -6.03 8.55 21.76
CA LYS A 2 -6.09 10.00 22.05
C LYS A 2 -7.44 10.34 22.69
N ARG A 3 -7.49 11.36 23.58
CA ARG A 3 -8.76 11.94 24.04
C ARG A 3 -9.31 12.86 22.96
N ILE A 4 -10.61 12.74 22.70
CA ILE A 4 -11.35 13.41 21.64
C ILE A 4 -12.10 14.62 22.20
N THR A 5 -12.87 14.38 23.27
CA THR A 5 -13.67 15.40 23.94
C THR A 5 -13.96 14.98 25.38
N ARG A 6 -14.36 15.93 26.22
CA ARG A 6 -14.80 15.75 27.61
C ARG A 6 -16.14 16.46 27.75
N LEU A 7 -17.24 15.69 27.86
CA LEU A 7 -18.61 16.21 27.81
C LEU A 7 -19.40 15.74 29.02
N SER A 8 -20.33 16.57 29.48
CA SER A 8 -21.24 16.24 30.58
C SER A 8 -22.45 15.44 30.07
N SER A 9 -22.91 14.50 30.88
CA SER A 9 -24.07 13.61 30.65
C SER A 9 -25.44 14.30 30.76
N ALA A 10 -25.49 15.62 30.97
CA ALA A 10 -26.71 16.36 31.33
C ALA A 10 -27.93 16.18 30.39
N THR A 11 -27.72 15.64 29.18
CA THR A 11 -28.78 15.25 28.22
C THR A 11 -28.75 13.78 27.77
N ARG A 12 -27.74 12.98 28.15
CA ARG A 12 -27.60 11.53 27.85
C ARG A 12 -26.79 10.85 28.93
N SER A 13 -27.34 9.83 29.60
CA SER A 13 -26.69 9.22 30.77
C SER A 13 -25.32 8.62 30.43
N ALA A 14 -24.37 8.73 31.37
CA ALA A 14 -23.05 8.11 31.23
C ALA A 14 -23.12 6.57 31.23
N ALA A 15 -24.09 6.00 31.93
CA ALA A 15 -24.24 4.56 32.11
C ALA A 15 -24.55 3.85 30.78
N ASP A 16 -25.47 4.40 29.98
CA ASP A 16 -25.90 3.79 28.70
C ASP A 16 -24.78 3.72 27.66
N ALA A 17 -23.82 4.65 27.73
CA ALA A 17 -22.64 4.68 26.86
C ALA A 17 -21.51 3.76 27.36
N LEU A 18 -21.36 3.62 28.69
CA LEU A 18 -20.32 2.78 29.30
C LEU A 18 -20.68 1.29 29.24
N ALA A 19 -21.96 0.97 29.41
CA ALA A 19 -22.50 -0.35 29.09
C ALA A 19 -22.39 -0.64 27.59
N GLY A 20 -22.29 -1.92 27.21
CA GLY A 20 -22.34 -2.34 25.81
C GLY A 20 -21.13 -2.00 24.93
N HIS A 21 -20.31 -0.97 25.21
CA HIS A 21 -19.18 -0.58 24.32
C HIS A 21 -18.25 -1.75 23.95
N ALA A 22 -17.85 -2.54 24.96
CA ALA A 22 -16.95 -3.67 24.76
C ALA A 22 -17.60 -4.80 23.93
N GLU A 23 -18.89 -5.05 24.15
CA GLU A 23 -19.68 -6.05 23.42
C GLU A 23 -19.94 -5.60 21.98
N LEU A 24 -20.38 -4.35 21.77
CA LEU A 24 -20.54 -3.70 20.48
C LEU A 24 -19.25 -3.81 19.65
N VAL A 25 -18.11 -3.39 20.20
CA VAL A 25 -16.83 -3.45 19.49
C VAL A 25 -16.38 -4.89 19.24
N ALA A 26 -16.72 -5.85 20.09
CA ALA A 26 -16.46 -7.28 19.85
C ALA A 26 -17.32 -7.82 18.69
N ILE A 27 -18.63 -7.54 18.66
CA ILE A 27 -19.54 -7.91 17.56
C ILE A 27 -19.08 -7.27 16.25
N LEU A 28 -18.80 -5.96 16.25
CA LEU A 28 -18.37 -5.24 15.06
C LEU A 28 -17.04 -5.79 14.52
N ARG A 29 -16.05 -6.08 15.37
CA ARG A 29 -14.76 -6.67 14.94
C ARG A 29 -14.89 -8.12 14.47
N ARG A 30 -15.89 -8.87 14.96
CA ARG A 30 -16.16 -10.26 14.55
C ARG A 30 -16.80 -10.38 13.17
N TYR A 31 -17.59 -9.38 12.75
CA TYR A 31 -18.45 -9.49 11.57
C TYR A 31 -18.29 -8.37 10.52
N LEU A 32 -17.57 -7.28 10.82
CA LEU A 32 -17.39 -6.12 9.93
C LEU A 32 -15.93 -5.61 9.95
N PRO A 33 -15.50 -4.81 8.94
CA PRO A 33 -14.13 -4.32 8.86
C PRO A 33 -13.70 -3.49 10.10
N PRO A 34 -12.42 -3.50 10.50
CA PRO A 34 -11.94 -2.73 11.65
C PRO A 34 -12.21 -1.22 11.59
N SER A 35 -12.32 -0.63 10.39
CA SER A 35 -12.72 0.77 10.22
C SER A 35 -14.19 1.03 10.60
N THR A 36 -15.06 0.03 10.48
CA THR A 36 -16.46 0.09 10.97
C THR A 36 -16.52 -0.06 12.49
N ALA A 37 -15.62 -0.84 13.10
CA ALA A 37 -15.51 -0.92 14.56
C ALA A 37 -14.85 0.33 15.17
N ALA A 38 -13.95 1.00 14.43
CA ALA A 38 -13.32 2.26 14.84
C ALA A 38 -14.24 3.49 14.71
N LEU A 39 -15.44 3.32 14.14
CA LEU A 39 -16.47 4.36 14.05
C LEU A 39 -16.92 4.86 15.41
N PHE A 40 -16.90 4.01 16.44
CA PHE A 40 -17.39 4.35 17.78
C PHE A 40 -16.23 4.72 18.71
N ALA A 41 -16.30 5.90 19.30
CA ALA A 41 -15.35 6.33 20.31
C ALA A 41 -15.55 5.55 21.62
N LYS A 42 -14.44 5.21 22.27
CA LYS A 42 -14.42 4.55 23.57
C LYS A 42 -14.76 5.54 24.69
N PRO A 43 -15.85 5.37 25.43
CA PRO A 43 -16.14 6.18 26.60
C PRO A 43 -15.30 5.72 27.80
N LYS A 44 -15.02 6.66 28.70
CA LYS A 44 -14.39 6.45 30.01
C LYS A 44 -15.02 7.43 30.98
N GLN A 45 -15.44 6.94 32.14
CA GLN A 45 -15.97 7.80 33.19
C GLN A 45 -14.87 8.68 33.79
N ALA A 46 -15.20 9.95 34.06
CA ALA A 46 -14.42 10.87 34.88
C ALA A 46 -15.24 11.25 36.12
N GLU A 47 -14.81 12.27 36.87
CA GLU A 47 -15.50 12.71 38.08
C GLU A 47 -16.94 13.17 37.80
N GLY A 48 -17.89 12.63 38.58
CA GLY A 48 -19.31 12.94 38.49
C GLY A 48 -19.92 12.53 37.14
N ASP A 49 -20.72 13.45 36.60
CA ASP A 49 -21.51 13.29 35.38
C ASP A 49 -20.72 13.62 34.10
N ILE A 50 -19.44 13.25 34.03
CA ILE A 50 -18.54 13.60 32.93
C ILE A 50 -17.96 12.35 32.25
N VAL A 51 -18.09 12.28 30.93
CA VAL A 51 -17.51 11.22 30.10
C VAL A 51 -16.37 11.80 29.25
N GLU A 52 -15.19 11.18 29.35
CA GLU A 52 -14.09 11.39 28.44
C GLU A 52 -14.18 10.37 27.29
N TRP A 53 -14.14 10.86 26.05
CA TRP A 53 -14.20 10.02 24.86
C TRP A 53 -12.82 9.86 24.22
N TYR A 54 -12.47 8.65 23.81
CA TYR A 54 -11.17 8.30 23.25
C TYR A 54 -11.28 7.57 21.91
N SER A 55 -10.27 7.69 21.06
CA SER A 55 -10.13 6.85 19.86
C SER A 55 -8.67 6.44 19.62
N ASP A 56 -8.49 5.34 18.91
CA ASP A 56 -7.19 4.87 18.41
C ASP A 56 -6.86 5.37 17.00
N LEU A 57 -7.79 6.11 16.37
CA LEU A 57 -7.53 6.81 15.10
C LEU A 57 -6.44 7.89 15.28
N GLY A 58 -5.53 7.95 14.32
CA GLY A 58 -4.51 9.00 14.22
C GLY A 58 -5.10 10.33 13.70
N GLY A 59 -4.33 11.41 13.82
CA GLY A 59 -4.75 12.76 13.45
C GLY A 59 -5.12 13.64 14.66
N GLN A 60 -5.75 14.78 14.37
CA GLN A 60 -6.35 15.68 15.36
C GLN A 60 -7.88 15.59 15.20
N PRO A 61 -8.68 15.50 16.28
CA PRO A 61 -10.13 15.51 16.17
C PRO A 61 -10.62 16.90 15.75
N VAL A 62 -11.42 16.94 14.68
CA VAL A 62 -12.15 18.14 14.21
C VAL A 62 -13.65 17.86 14.34
N PRO A 63 -14.45 18.73 14.98
CA PRO A 63 -15.91 18.60 15.03
C PRO A 63 -16.51 18.62 13.62
N PHE A 64 -17.56 17.82 13.36
CA PHE A 64 -18.14 17.73 12.02
C PHE A 64 -18.68 19.07 11.50
N ALA A 65 -19.17 19.93 12.38
CA ALA A 65 -19.66 21.27 12.06
C ALA A 65 -18.55 22.26 11.62
N GLU A 66 -17.27 21.95 11.87
CA GLU A 66 -16.12 22.79 11.52
C GLU A 66 -15.41 22.33 10.23
N LEU A 67 -15.87 21.24 9.61
CA LEU A 67 -15.25 20.66 8.41
C LEU A 67 -15.54 21.47 7.14
N ALA A 68 -14.57 21.46 6.21
CA ALA A 68 -14.76 22.05 4.89
C ALA A 68 -15.90 21.33 4.13
N PRO A 69 -16.77 22.02 3.36
CA PRO A 69 -17.96 21.43 2.73
C PRO A 69 -17.71 20.26 1.74
N GLN A 70 -16.47 20.01 1.34
CA GLN A 70 -16.08 18.82 0.56
C GLN A 70 -15.69 17.65 1.47
N GLU A 71 -14.90 17.90 2.51
CA GLU A 71 -14.50 16.90 3.51
C GLU A 71 -15.72 16.43 4.32
N ALA A 72 -16.60 17.35 4.75
CA ALA A 72 -17.85 17.04 5.42
C ALA A 72 -18.71 16.06 4.61
N ARG A 73 -18.76 16.19 3.27
CA ARG A 73 -19.47 15.26 2.38
C ARG A 73 -18.80 13.89 2.29
N GLN A 74 -17.47 13.83 2.27
CA GLN A 74 -16.72 12.55 2.26
C GLN A 74 -16.85 11.81 3.60
N VAL A 75 -16.68 12.51 4.72
CA VAL A 75 -16.87 11.97 6.08
C VAL A 75 -18.31 11.48 6.27
N ARG A 76 -19.29 12.23 5.76
CA ARG A 76 -20.71 11.83 5.75
C ARG A 76 -20.97 10.57 4.93
N GLN A 77 -20.44 10.50 3.71
CA GLN A 77 -20.59 9.32 2.83
C GLN A 77 -20.02 8.05 3.49
N LEU A 78 -18.83 8.16 4.10
CA LEU A 78 -18.22 7.05 4.85
C LEU A 78 -19.07 6.66 6.08
N LEU A 79 -19.64 7.64 6.80
CA LEU A 79 -20.52 7.37 7.93
C LEU A 79 -21.78 6.60 7.49
N ASP A 80 -22.45 7.03 6.42
CA ASP A 80 -23.65 6.37 5.89
C ASP A 80 -23.35 4.93 5.41
N GLU A 81 -22.22 4.71 4.71
CA GLU A 81 -21.72 3.38 4.31
C GLU A 81 -21.57 2.44 5.51
N ARG A 82 -21.04 2.94 6.63
CA ARG A 82 -20.76 2.12 7.81
C ARG A 82 -22.00 1.88 8.67
N LEU A 83 -22.88 2.86 8.82
CA LEU A 83 -24.18 2.65 9.46
C LEU A 83 -25.06 1.66 8.68
N ALA A 84 -25.07 1.74 7.34
CA ALA A 84 -25.77 0.76 6.50
C ALA A 84 -25.20 -0.67 6.66
N SER A 85 -23.87 -0.80 6.73
CA SER A 85 -23.19 -2.08 6.99
C SER A 85 -23.54 -2.68 8.36
N ILE A 86 -23.73 -1.83 9.38
CA ILE A 86 -24.13 -2.25 10.74
C ILE A 86 -25.60 -2.68 10.76
N ALA A 87 -26.50 -1.95 10.09
CA ALA A 87 -27.91 -2.35 9.96
C ALA A 87 -28.04 -3.70 9.25
N GLN A 88 -27.30 -3.93 8.16
CA GLN A 88 -27.24 -5.22 7.46
C GLN A 88 -26.61 -6.36 8.30
N LEU A 89 -25.85 -6.05 9.34
CA LEU A 89 -25.42 -7.06 10.32
C LEU A 89 -26.55 -7.36 11.32
N ALA A 90 -27.21 -6.34 11.86
CA ALA A 90 -28.28 -6.52 12.83
C ALA A 90 -29.38 -7.45 12.30
N GLU A 91 -29.91 -7.17 11.10
CA GLU A 91 -30.96 -8.01 10.47
C GLU A 91 -30.52 -9.46 10.22
N ARG A 92 -29.21 -9.73 10.08
CA ARG A 92 -28.67 -11.11 9.95
C ARG A 92 -28.51 -11.82 11.29
N LEU A 93 -28.28 -11.09 12.38
CA LEU A 93 -28.17 -11.66 13.73
C LEU A 93 -29.54 -11.84 14.40
N ASP A 94 -30.53 -11.03 14.03
CA ASP A 94 -31.88 -11.08 14.61
C ASP A 94 -32.59 -12.43 14.43
N GLY A 95 -32.24 -13.18 13.36
CA GLY A 95 -32.70 -14.56 13.14
C GLY A 95 -31.93 -15.65 13.92
N GLN A 96 -30.86 -15.31 14.64
CA GLN A 96 -29.92 -16.26 15.26
C GLN A 96 -30.20 -16.48 16.76
N GLY A 97 -31.46 -16.80 17.09
CA GLY A 97 -31.87 -17.17 18.45
C GLY A 97 -32.01 -16.00 19.42
N GLU A 98 -31.73 -16.23 20.70
CA GLU A 98 -31.89 -15.21 21.77
C GLU A 98 -30.70 -14.24 21.80
N ASP A 99 -29.48 -14.76 21.80
CA ASP A 99 -28.26 -13.93 21.79
C ASP A 99 -28.12 -13.16 20.47
N GLY A 100 -28.52 -13.75 19.34
CA GLY A 100 -28.56 -13.06 18.04
C GLY A 100 -29.47 -11.82 18.06
N ARG A 101 -30.67 -11.93 18.65
CA ARG A 101 -31.58 -10.78 18.85
C ARG A 101 -30.99 -9.73 19.80
N ARG A 102 -30.31 -10.14 20.89
CA ARG A 102 -29.62 -9.18 21.79
C ARG A 102 -28.53 -8.40 21.05
N GLN A 103 -27.72 -9.09 20.26
CA GLN A 103 -26.64 -8.48 19.46
C GLN A 103 -27.22 -7.59 18.35
N ALA A 104 -28.30 -8.00 17.68
CA ALA A 104 -29.00 -7.19 16.69
C ALA A 104 -29.55 -5.89 17.29
N GLU A 105 -30.16 -5.93 18.48
CA GLU A 105 -30.66 -4.75 19.16
C GLU A 105 -29.52 -3.80 19.59
N LEU A 106 -28.42 -4.31 20.15
CA LEU A 106 -27.24 -3.48 20.47
C LEU A 106 -26.66 -2.79 19.22
N LEU A 107 -26.63 -3.48 18.07
CA LEU A 107 -26.21 -2.90 16.80
C LEU A 107 -27.21 -1.86 16.26
N ARG A 108 -28.53 -2.12 16.34
CA ARG A 108 -29.59 -1.18 15.96
C ARG A 108 -29.54 0.09 16.79
N GLN A 109 -29.29 -0.03 18.11
CA GLN A 109 -29.08 1.11 19.00
C GLN A 109 -27.82 1.89 18.60
N ALA A 110 -26.67 1.24 18.49
CA ALA A 110 -25.42 1.90 18.11
C ALA A 110 -25.49 2.58 16.72
N ALA A 111 -26.24 2.00 15.77
CA ALA A 111 -26.45 2.55 14.43
C ALA A 111 -27.48 3.68 14.34
N ARG A 112 -28.13 4.07 15.45
CA ARG A 112 -29.01 5.27 15.48
C ARG A 112 -28.21 6.50 15.07
N TYR A 113 -28.69 7.16 14.01
CA TYR A 113 -27.87 8.09 13.24
C TYR A 113 -27.29 9.25 14.08
N PRO A 114 -25.99 9.56 13.92
CA PRO A 114 -25.28 10.72 14.46
C PRO A 114 -26.09 11.98 14.75
N ASP A 115 -25.98 12.55 15.94
CA ASP A 115 -26.10 14.01 16.03
C ASP A 115 -24.81 14.60 15.43
N THR A 116 -24.89 15.68 14.64
CA THR A 116 -23.70 16.35 14.11
C THR A 116 -22.86 16.97 15.22
N ALA A 117 -23.49 17.32 16.36
CA ALA A 117 -22.80 17.74 17.58
C ALA A 117 -22.03 16.61 18.29
N THR A 118 -22.29 15.34 17.96
CA THR A 118 -21.57 14.19 18.55
C THR A 118 -20.64 13.48 17.55
N LEU A 119 -20.48 14.05 16.34
CA LEU A 119 -19.68 13.52 15.24
C LEU A 119 -18.39 14.33 15.06
N TYR A 120 -17.26 13.62 14.91
CA TYR A 120 -15.94 14.17 14.66
C TYR A 120 -15.32 13.53 13.41
N ALA A 121 -14.31 14.18 12.82
CA ALA A 121 -13.42 13.56 11.85
C ALA A 121 -11.98 13.47 12.39
N LEU A 122 -11.30 12.39 12.06
CA LEU A 122 -9.87 12.18 12.30
C LEU A 122 -9.23 11.63 11.02
N ASN A 123 -8.34 12.40 10.38
CA ASN A 123 -7.74 12.06 9.09
C ASN A 123 -8.78 11.61 8.03
N GLY A 124 -9.89 12.33 7.93
CA GLY A 124 -11.01 12.01 7.02
C GLY A 124 -11.86 10.80 7.40
N GLN A 125 -11.60 10.12 8.52
CA GLN A 125 -12.46 9.05 9.05
C GLN A 125 -13.53 9.61 10.00
N PRO A 126 -14.81 9.21 9.89
CA PRO A 126 -15.86 9.58 10.85
C PRO A 126 -15.64 8.90 12.20
N LEU A 127 -15.92 9.62 13.30
CA LEU A 127 -15.89 9.12 14.66
C LEU A 127 -17.11 9.61 15.46
N VAL A 128 -17.86 8.69 16.04
CA VAL A 128 -19.10 8.91 16.78
C VAL A 128 -18.85 8.87 18.29
N THR A 129 -19.20 9.95 18.97
CA THR A 129 -19.40 9.99 20.43
C THR A 129 -20.91 9.89 20.74
N PHE A 130 -21.26 9.49 21.96
CA PHE A 130 -22.65 9.31 22.43
C PHE A 130 -23.56 8.54 21.43
N TRP A 131 -23.02 7.45 20.88
CA TRP A 131 -23.79 6.48 20.08
C TRP A 131 -24.95 5.90 20.90
N GLY A 132 -26.01 5.43 20.23
CA GLY A 132 -27.27 5.01 20.89
C GLY A 132 -28.36 6.10 20.98
N GLY A 133 -28.00 7.38 20.90
CA GLY A 133 -28.88 8.50 21.27
C GLY A 133 -29.31 9.49 20.17
N GLY A 134 -29.12 9.17 18.89
CA GLY A 134 -29.46 10.06 17.77
C GLY A 134 -30.73 9.66 16.99
N ALA A 135 -31.24 10.57 16.14
CA ALA A 135 -32.39 10.33 15.28
C ALA A 135 -31.98 10.39 13.79
N PRO A 136 -32.58 9.57 12.90
CA PRO A 136 -32.29 9.65 11.47
C PRO A 136 -32.67 11.04 10.92
N PRO A 137 -31.81 11.67 10.10
CA PRO A 137 -32.17 12.92 9.43
C PRO A 137 -33.31 12.66 8.46
N ALA A 138 -34.20 13.64 8.30
CA ALA A 138 -35.24 13.57 7.29
C ALA A 138 -34.60 13.35 5.90
N PRO A 139 -35.20 12.52 5.02
CA PRO A 139 -34.71 12.37 3.66
C PRO A 139 -34.68 13.73 2.96
N PRO A 140 -33.69 14.00 2.08
CA PRO A 140 -33.56 15.29 1.43
C PRO A 140 -34.84 15.62 0.65
N PRO A 141 -35.36 16.85 0.73
CA PRO A 141 -36.56 17.23 0.01
C PRO A 141 -36.33 17.05 -1.49
N LEU A 142 -37.31 16.41 -2.16
CA LEU A 142 -37.28 16.24 -3.61
C LEU A 142 -37.15 17.62 -4.29
N PRO A 143 -36.30 17.75 -5.34
CA PRO A 143 -36.04 19.04 -5.96
C PRO A 143 -37.30 19.62 -6.59
N ALA A 144 -37.82 20.70 -6.00
CA ALA A 144 -38.99 21.41 -6.50
C ALA A 144 -38.64 22.14 -7.81
N GLY A 145 -39.11 21.64 -8.96
CA GLY A 145 -38.63 22.17 -10.24
C GLY A 145 -39.26 21.71 -11.56
N ILE A 146 -40.46 21.11 -11.59
CA ILE A 146 -41.24 20.97 -12.85
C ILE A 146 -42.72 21.31 -12.58
N PRO A 147 -43.26 22.43 -13.11
CA PRO A 147 -44.69 22.71 -13.05
C PRO A 147 -45.47 21.99 -14.17
N GLY A 148 -46.39 21.11 -13.77
CA GLY A 148 -47.46 20.56 -14.62
C GLY A 148 -48.84 21.01 -14.09
N PRO A 149 -49.87 21.16 -14.95
CA PRO A 149 -51.05 21.95 -14.62
C PRO A 149 -51.99 21.31 -13.59
N ALA A 150 -52.70 22.18 -12.85
CA ALA A 150 -53.49 21.80 -11.69
C ALA A 150 -54.96 21.43 -12.01
N ALA A 151 -55.42 20.32 -11.40
CA ALA A 151 -56.82 20.01 -11.10
C ALA A 151 -56.84 18.84 -10.07
N ALA A 152 -57.69 18.79 -9.04
CA ALA A 152 -58.60 19.79 -8.48
C ALA A 152 -58.72 19.59 -6.96
N VAL A 153 -59.36 20.52 -6.24
CA VAL A 153 -59.41 20.50 -4.76
C VAL A 153 -60.69 19.83 -4.25
N ALA A 154 -60.54 18.71 -3.53
CA ALA A 154 -61.50 18.18 -2.55
C ALA A 154 -60.77 17.23 -1.58
N GLY A 155 -61.07 17.15 -0.28
CA GLY A 155 -62.10 17.87 0.48
C GLY A 155 -63.26 16.97 0.94
N ALA A 156 -62.98 15.94 1.75
CA ALA A 156 -63.99 15.18 2.47
C ALA A 156 -63.41 14.54 3.74
N ALA A 157 -64.24 14.38 4.78
CA ALA A 157 -63.93 13.59 5.95
C ALA A 157 -64.04 12.08 5.65
N ALA A 158 -63.40 11.26 6.48
CA ALA A 158 -63.61 9.81 6.45
C ALA A 158 -64.99 9.43 7.02
N PRO A 159 -65.65 8.44 6.40
CA PRO A 159 -66.45 7.47 7.14
C PRO A 159 -65.87 6.06 7.00
N LEU A 160 -66.20 5.17 7.94
CA LEU A 160 -65.91 3.74 7.80
C LEU A 160 -66.78 3.13 6.70
N LEU A 161 -66.24 2.14 5.96
CA LEU A 161 -66.87 0.84 5.76
C LEU A 161 -65.86 -0.17 5.16
N ALA A 162 -66.20 -1.46 5.18
CA ALA A 162 -65.23 -2.55 5.05
C ALA A 162 -65.20 -3.22 3.66
N ALA A 163 -63.98 -3.50 3.19
CA ALA A 163 -63.60 -4.55 2.24
C ALA A 163 -62.10 -4.85 2.48
N GLY A 164 -61.53 -6.03 2.24
CA GLY A 164 -62.08 -7.28 1.71
C GLY A 164 -60.90 -8.17 1.31
N ALA A 165 -60.34 -8.94 2.25
CA ALA A 165 -59.01 -9.52 2.12
C ALA A 165 -58.95 -10.72 1.14
N VAL A 166 -58.22 -10.57 0.03
CA VAL A 166 -58.00 -11.63 -0.97
C VAL A 166 -56.73 -12.42 -0.62
N GLN A 167 -56.88 -13.59 0.01
CA GLN A 167 -55.74 -14.50 0.23
C GLN A 167 -55.29 -15.18 -1.07
N ARG A 168 -54.03 -14.96 -1.48
CA ARG A 168 -53.43 -15.63 -2.64
C ARG A 168 -52.78 -16.95 -2.20
N ARG A 169 -53.41 -18.08 -2.56
CA ARG A 169 -53.13 -19.41 -1.99
C ARG A 169 -51.81 -20.03 -2.50
N TRP A 170 -50.72 -19.94 -1.71
CA TRP A 170 -49.40 -20.53 -2.03
C TRP A 170 -49.30 -22.06 -1.79
N TRP A 171 -50.27 -22.67 -1.12
CA TRP A 171 -50.24 -24.08 -0.70
C TRP A 171 -50.03 -25.16 -1.79
N PRO A 172 -50.52 -25.07 -3.05
CA PRO A 172 -50.38 -26.18 -4.00
C PRO A 172 -48.94 -26.46 -4.44
N TRP A 173 -48.02 -25.49 -4.33
CA TRP A 173 -46.61 -25.69 -4.66
C TRP A 173 -45.87 -26.54 -3.62
N LEU A 174 -46.27 -26.47 -2.34
CA LEU A 174 -45.71 -27.31 -1.28
C LEU A 174 -46.11 -28.78 -1.44
N LEU A 175 -47.34 -29.04 -1.90
CA LEU A 175 -47.81 -30.40 -2.18
C LEU A 175 -47.06 -31.05 -3.36
N LEU A 176 -46.79 -30.29 -4.43
CA LEU A 176 -45.97 -30.76 -5.56
C LEU A 176 -44.53 -31.08 -5.12
N PHE A 177 -43.92 -30.24 -4.27
CA PHE A 177 -42.57 -30.48 -3.78
C PHE A 177 -42.47 -31.71 -2.86
N ALA A 178 -43.45 -31.90 -1.96
CA ALA A 178 -43.54 -33.09 -1.12
C ALA A 178 -43.72 -34.39 -1.94
N LEU A 179 -44.54 -34.34 -3.00
CA LEU A 179 -44.79 -35.49 -3.87
C LEU A 179 -43.54 -35.85 -4.72
N LEU A 180 -42.76 -34.85 -5.15
CA LEU A 180 -41.47 -35.06 -5.81
C LEU A 180 -40.46 -35.77 -4.88
N LEU A 181 -40.36 -35.33 -3.62
CA LEU A 181 -39.49 -35.98 -2.62
C LEU A 181 -39.91 -37.41 -2.32
N ALA A 182 -41.21 -37.69 -2.24
CA ALA A 182 -41.73 -39.05 -2.06
C ALA A 182 -41.35 -39.97 -3.24
N LEU A 183 -41.49 -39.49 -4.49
CA LEU A 183 -41.06 -40.23 -5.67
C LEU A 183 -39.56 -40.53 -5.66
N LEU A 184 -38.71 -39.54 -5.36
CA LEU A 184 -37.26 -39.74 -5.26
C LEU A 184 -36.89 -40.75 -4.16
N ALA A 185 -37.56 -40.72 -3.01
CA ALA A 185 -37.35 -41.71 -1.94
C ALA A 185 -37.76 -43.13 -2.37
N THR A 186 -38.89 -43.30 -3.08
CA THR A 186 -39.29 -44.62 -3.61
C THR A 186 -38.33 -45.15 -4.68
N LEU A 187 -37.79 -44.27 -5.53
CA LEU A 187 -36.79 -44.63 -6.54
C LEU A 187 -35.46 -45.09 -5.89
N TRP A 188 -35.01 -44.37 -4.85
CA TRP A 188 -33.83 -44.72 -4.06
C TRP A 188 -34.00 -46.09 -3.37
N TRP A 189 -35.15 -46.34 -2.76
CA TRP A 189 -35.46 -47.62 -2.11
C TRP A 189 -35.47 -48.78 -3.11
N TRP A 190 -36.01 -48.57 -4.31
CA TRP A 190 -36.02 -49.58 -5.37
C TRP A 190 -34.62 -49.88 -5.96
N LEU A 191 -33.72 -48.89 -5.96
CA LEU A 191 -32.33 -49.04 -6.41
C LEU A 191 -31.43 -49.75 -5.38
N LEU A 192 -31.65 -49.56 -4.08
CA LEU A 192 -30.85 -50.22 -3.03
C LEU A 192 -31.45 -51.55 -2.55
N GLY A 193 -32.75 -51.79 -2.72
CA GLY A 193 -33.44 -53.01 -2.28
C GLY A 193 -33.17 -54.26 -3.12
N ARG A 194 -31.97 -54.43 -3.69
CA ARG A 194 -31.59 -55.52 -4.60
C ARG A 194 -30.24 -56.15 -4.23
N GLU A 195 -30.20 -56.74 -3.04
CA GLU A 195 -29.23 -57.77 -2.68
C GLU A 195 -30.01 -59.06 -2.37
N GLU A 196 -29.74 -60.14 -3.11
CA GLU A 196 -30.38 -61.44 -2.84
C GLU A 196 -29.57 -62.23 -1.80
N PRO A 197 -30.24 -62.84 -0.78
CA PRO A 197 -29.55 -63.59 0.25
C PRO A 197 -29.16 -64.99 -0.25
N LEU A 198 -27.86 -65.26 -0.35
CA LEU A 198 -27.32 -66.61 -0.56
C LEU A 198 -27.30 -67.38 0.76
N GLU A 199 -27.86 -68.59 0.76
CA GLU A 199 -27.93 -69.46 1.94
C GLU A 199 -26.56 -70.07 2.33
N PRO A 200 -26.33 -70.35 3.62
CA PRO A 200 -25.13 -71.05 4.08
C PRO A 200 -25.28 -72.57 3.99
N LEU A 201 -24.29 -73.26 3.41
CA LEU A 201 -24.12 -74.71 3.54
C LEU A 201 -22.71 -75.08 4.05
N ALA A 202 -22.62 -76.26 4.66
CA ALA A 202 -21.58 -76.61 5.61
C ALA A 202 -20.31 -77.24 5.00
N ALA A 203 -19.30 -77.40 5.85
CA ALA A 203 -17.92 -77.77 5.51
C ALA A 203 -17.70 -79.23 5.07
N THR A 204 -16.60 -79.43 4.31
CA THR A 204 -15.82 -80.68 4.22
C THR A 204 -14.33 -80.38 3.95
N GLU A 205 -13.46 -81.35 4.21
CA GLU A 205 -11.98 -81.24 4.18
C GLU A 205 -11.34 -81.63 2.82
N PRO A 206 -10.04 -81.32 2.57
CA PRO A 206 -9.39 -81.39 1.25
C PRO A 206 -8.80 -82.79 0.92
N PRO A 207 -8.40 -83.08 -0.35
CA PRO A 207 -6.97 -82.93 -0.72
C PRO A 207 -6.59 -82.76 -2.23
N ALA A 208 -5.31 -82.40 -2.46
CA ALA A 208 -4.34 -82.93 -3.44
C ALA A 208 -4.51 -82.92 -5.01
N VAL A 209 -3.65 -82.10 -5.66
CA VAL A 209 -2.71 -82.37 -6.80
C VAL A 209 -3.23 -82.85 -8.20
N GLN A 210 -2.45 -82.52 -9.26
CA GLN A 210 -2.46 -83.01 -10.66
C GLN A 210 -3.43 -82.30 -11.65
N GLU A 211 -3.13 -82.07 -12.94
CA GLU A 211 -1.86 -82.17 -13.70
C GLU A 211 -1.77 -81.16 -14.87
N LYS A 212 -0.67 -81.21 -15.66
CA LYS A 212 -0.39 -80.39 -16.86
C LYS A 212 -0.93 -81.08 -18.14
N PRO A 213 -1.01 -80.43 -19.33
CA PRO A 213 0.21 -80.24 -20.13
C PRO A 213 0.32 -78.96 -20.99
N GLN A 214 1.57 -78.67 -21.35
CA GLN A 214 2.05 -77.77 -22.42
C GLN A 214 2.05 -78.54 -23.78
N PRO A 215 2.57 -78.05 -24.94
CA PRO A 215 3.54 -76.95 -25.23
C PRO A 215 3.01 -75.97 -26.32
N THR A 216 3.74 -75.20 -27.14
CA THR A 216 5.16 -75.00 -27.60
C THR A 216 5.22 -73.55 -28.16
N GLU A 217 6.31 -72.90 -28.64
CA GLU A 217 7.77 -72.77 -28.39
C GLU A 217 8.25 -71.71 -29.44
N GLU A 218 9.26 -70.85 -29.31
CA GLU A 218 10.14 -70.36 -28.22
C GLU A 218 10.68 -68.97 -28.75
N PRO A 219 11.92 -68.43 -28.53
CA PRO A 219 12.99 -68.71 -27.56
C PRO A 219 13.51 -67.54 -26.68
N LYS A 220 14.11 -67.90 -25.53
CA LYS A 220 15.33 -67.37 -24.85
C LYS A 220 15.82 -65.92 -25.08
N LYS A 221 16.47 -65.19 -24.14
CA LYS A 221 16.85 -65.26 -22.69
C LYS A 221 17.75 -64.00 -22.43
N PRO A 222 18.29 -63.67 -21.24
CA PRO A 222 17.87 -63.85 -19.83
C PRO A 222 17.59 -62.52 -19.09
N GLU A 223 16.88 -62.60 -17.95
CA GLU A 223 17.24 -61.79 -16.77
C GLU A 223 18.40 -62.44 -16.02
N GLU A 224 19.33 -61.66 -15.48
CA GLU A 224 20.20 -62.13 -14.40
C GLU A 224 20.59 -61.01 -13.41
N LYS A 225 20.22 -61.23 -12.13
CA LYS A 225 20.77 -60.67 -10.88
C LYS A 225 20.98 -59.15 -10.76
N THR A 226 20.27 -58.58 -9.79
CA THR A 226 20.68 -57.39 -9.03
C THR A 226 22.13 -57.54 -8.52
N PRO A 227 23.05 -56.60 -8.78
CA PRO A 227 24.37 -56.58 -8.17
C PRO A 227 24.30 -56.12 -6.70
N PRO A 228 25.28 -56.49 -5.85
CA PRO A 228 25.35 -56.02 -4.47
C PRO A 228 25.76 -54.53 -4.38
N ALA A 229 25.49 -53.92 -3.22
CA ALA A 229 26.01 -52.60 -2.90
C ALA A 229 27.55 -52.63 -2.73
N PRO A 230 28.28 -51.56 -3.09
CA PRO A 230 29.72 -51.49 -2.90
C PRO A 230 30.09 -51.37 -1.41
N GLU A 231 31.16 -52.06 -1.01
CA GLU A 231 31.71 -51.99 0.35
C GLU A 231 32.39 -50.64 0.61
N VAL A 232 32.30 -50.16 1.85
CA VAL A 232 32.96 -48.92 2.31
C VAL A 232 34.35 -49.27 2.85
N PRO A 233 35.45 -48.62 2.37
CA PRO A 233 36.78 -48.85 2.92
C PRO A 233 36.90 -48.28 4.35
N PRO A 234 37.73 -48.88 5.22
CA PRO A 234 37.83 -48.49 6.62
C PRO A 234 38.46 -47.10 6.82
N GLU A 235 37.98 -46.40 7.84
CA GLU A 235 38.43 -45.09 8.31
C GLU A 235 39.76 -45.24 9.11
N PRO A 236 40.78 -44.38 8.89
CA PRO A 236 42.07 -44.49 9.58
C PRO A 236 42.04 -43.91 11.00
N GLU A 237 42.81 -44.49 11.92
CA GLU A 237 42.99 -43.97 13.27
C GLU A 237 43.73 -42.61 13.29
N PRO A 238 43.48 -41.75 14.30
CA PRO A 238 44.07 -40.41 14.38
C PRO A 238 45.51 -40.42 14.95
N GLU A 239 46.48 -39.96 14.16
CA GLU A 239 47.79 -39.54 14.69
C GLU A 239 47.68 -38.22 15.50
N PRO A 240 48.59 -37.97 16.47
CA PRO A 240 48.40 -36.93 17.47
C PRO A 240 48.62 -35.50 16.94
N VAL A 241 47.74 -34.59 17.36
CA VAL A 241 47.85 -33.14 17.10
C VAL A 241 49.05 -32.57 17.89
N PRO A 242 49.97 -31.81 17.24
CA PRO A 242 51.08 -31.17 17.94
C PRO A 242 50.60 -29.99 18.81
N GLU A 243 51.29 -29.74 19.92
CA GLU A 243 50.94 -28.68 20.87
C GLU A 243 50.92 -27.28 20.22
N ALA A 244 49.86 -26.52 20.47
CA ALA A 244 49.74 -25.16 20.02
C ALA A 244 50.71 -24.24 20.79
N LYS A 245 51.62 -23.58 20.07
CA LYS A 245 52.28 -22.37 20.58
C LYS A 245 51.22 -21.27 20.77
N PRO A 246 51.35 -20.42 21.81
CA PRO A 246 50.40 -19.33 22.02
C PRO A 246 50.52 -18.28 20.91
N GLU A 247 49.39 -17.93 20.30
CA GLU A 247 49.27 -16.65 19.58
C GLU A 247 49.25 -15.47 20.57
N PRO A 248 49.69 -14.27 20.14
CA PRO A 248 49.89 -13.14 21.03
C PRO A 248 48.59 -12.49 21.51
N GLU A 249 48.66 -11.81 22.66
CA GLU A 249 47.56 -11.04 23.22
C GLU A 249 47.07 -9.93 22.26
N PRO A 250 45.76 -9.60 22.27
CA PRO A 250 45.21 -8.58 21.38
C PRO A 250 45.74 -7.18 21.73
N VAL A 251 46.54 -6.61 20.83
CA VAL A 251 47.07 -5.24 20.98
C VAL A 251 45.92 -4.23 20.98
N VAL A 252 45.65 -3.65 22.15
CA VAL A 252 44.62 -2.62 22.33
C VAL A 252 44.96 -1.38 21.48
N PRO A 253 44.07 -0.90 20.61
CA PRO A 253 44.32 0.33 19.85
C PRO A 253 44.41 1.53 20.82
N PRO A 254 45.39 2.43 20.64
CA PRO A 254 45.62 3.51 21.60
C PRO A 254 44.45 4.51 21.63
N VAL A 255 44.01 4.85 22.84
CA VAL A 255 43.00 5.88 23.08
C VAL A 255 43.49 7.22 22.52
N PRO A 256 42.68 7.97 21.76
CA PRO A 256 43.08 9.29 21.27
C PRO A 256 43.39 10.25 22.42
N VAL A 257 44.64 10.72 22.50
CA VAL A 257 45.07 11.68 23.53
C VAL A 257 44.37 13.02 23.28
N VAL A 258 43.56 13.44 24.25
CA VAL A 258 42.93 14.77 24.25
C VAL A 258 44.02 15.84 24.30
N LYS A 259 44.06 16.70 23.29
CA LYS A 259 44.93 17.87 23.23
C LYS A 259 44.11 19.11 23.64
N PRO A 260 44.60 19.97 24.55
CA PRO A 260 43.77 21.00 25.18
C PRO A 260 43.35 22.13 24.23
N GLU A 261 42.24 22.78 24.60
CA GLU A 261 41.57 23.82 23.84
C GLU A 261 42.40 25.12 23.73
N PRO A 262 42.36 25.82 22.58
CA PRO A 262 42.71 27.23 22.53
C PRO A 262 41.59 28.07 23.16
N LYS A 263 41.94 29.10 23.93
CA LYS A 263 40.97 29.98 24.60
C LYS A 263 40.13 30.77 23.58
N VAL A 264 38.85 30.95 23.90
CA VAL A 264 37.93 31.84 23.17
C VAL A 264 37.94 33.21 23.84
N ASP A 265 38.39 34.24 23.12
CA ASP A 265 38.11 35.64 23.47
C ASP A 265 36.73 36.05 22.93
N ALA A 266 36.04 36.92 23.67
CA ALA A 266 34.60 37.13 23.51
C ALA A 266 34.21 38.08 22.37
N VAL A 267 33.14 37.74 21.64
CA VAL A 267 32.40 38.65 20.76
C VAL A 267 30.90 38.56 21.06
N VAL A 268 30.23 39.71 21.12
CA VAL A 268 28.84 39.87 21.61
C VAL A 268 27.83 39.75 20.45
N PRO A 269 26.67 39.08 20.63
CA PRO A 269 25.66 38.94 19.58
C PRO A 269 24.76 40.18 19.41
N PRO A 270 24.37 40.55 18.17
CA PRO A 270 23.35 41.57 17.91
C PRO A 270 21.92 41.02 18.07
N LYS A 271 20.96 41.93 18.28
CA LYS A 271 19.52 41.66 18.51
C LYS A 271 18.68 42.26 17.36
N PRO A 272 17.57 41.63 16.90
CA PRO A 272 16.84 42.07 15.70
C PRO A 272 15.90 43.26 15.91
N GLU A 273 15.62 43.98 14.82
CA GLU A 273 14.70 45.14 14.74
C GLU A 273 13.35 44.79 14.05
N PRO A 274 12.26 45.57 14.29
CA PRO A 274 10.91 45.26 13.81
C PRO A 274 10.43 46.07 12.58
N LYS A 275 9.27 45.67 12.02
CA LYS A 275 8.56 46.30 10.88
C LYS A 275 7.91 47.65 11.22
N VAL A 276 7.84 48.58 10.25
CA VAL A 276 6.89 49.72 10.24
C VAL A 276 6.39 50.07 8.82
N GLU A 277 5.11 50.44 8.71
CA GLU A 277 4.41 51.15 7.62
C GLU A 277 3.22 51.92 8.28
N PRO A 278 2.54 52.91 7.64
CA PRO A 278 2.93 53.80 6.53
C PRO A 278 2.54 55.31 6.74
N LYS A 279 2.90 56.18 5.77
CA LYS A 279 2.31 57.50 5.32
C LYS A 279 1.42 58.36 6.25
N PRO A 280 1.57 59.72 6.21
CA PRO A 280 0.60 60.53 5.44
C PRO A 280 1.15 61.75 4.64
N LYS A 281 0.21 62.53 4.04
CA LYS A 281 0.32 63.56 2.97
C LYS A 281 0.91 64.93 3.38
N HIS A 282 1.29 65.75 2.38
CA HIS A 282 0.79 67.14 2.21
C HIS A 282 1.01 67.71 0.77
N GLU A 283 0.54 68.95 0.52
CA GLU A 283 0.24 69.57 -0.81
C GLU A 283 1.08 70.85 -1.14
N PRO A 284 1.02 71.41 -2.37
CA PRO A 284 2.04 72.34 -2.92
C PRO A 284 1.72 73.86 -2.87
N VAL A 285 2.76 74.70 -3.10
CA VAL A 285 2.70 76.19 -3.26
C VAL A 285 3.66 76.66 -4.39
N VAL A 286 3.46 77.86 -4.98
CA VAL A 286 3.94 78.31 -6.32
C VAL A 286 4.11 79.86 -6.37
N PRO A 287 4.80 80.56 -7.34
CA PRO A 287 5.94 80.25 -8.22
C PRO A 287 7.28 80.90 -7.73
N PRO A 288 7.85 82.08 -8.17
CA PRO A 288 7.49 83.13 -9.16
C PRO A 288 8.45 83.25 -10.41
N LYS A 289 8.73 84.49 -10.89
CA LYS A 289 9.33 84.92 -12.19
C LYS A 289 10.83 85.32 -12.12
N PRO A 290 11.57 85.43 -13.25
CA PRO A 290 11.75 86.74 -13.92
C PRO A 290 11.76 86.74 -15.48
N GLU A 291 12.03 87.91 -16.08
CA GLU A 291 11.92 88.34 -17.50
C GLU A 291 12.84 89.60 -17.71
N PRO A 292 13.02 90.21 -18.91
CA PRO A 292 12.92 89.78 -20.32
C PRO A 292 14.06 90.36 -21.26
N LYS A 293 13.86 90.29 -22.60
CA LYS A 293 14.43 91.08 -23.75
C LYS A 293 15.81 90.68 -24.35
N PRO A 294 16.09 91.06 -25.64
CA PRO A 294 15.25 91.67 -26.69
C PRO A 294 15.17 90.90 -28.05
N GLU A 295 14.35 91.41 -28.98
CA GLU A 295 14.13 90.91 -30.37
C GLU A 295 15.29 91.25 -31.34
N PRO A 296 15.31 90.63 -32.55
CA PRO A 296 15.08 91.47 -33.76
C PRO A 296 14.14 90.87 -34.84
N LYS A 297 13.73 91.73 -35.78
CA LYS A 297 12.89 91.51 -36.99
C LYS A 297 13.67 91.98 -38.25
N PRO A 298 13.21 91.75 -39.51
CA PRO A 298 12.28 90.74 -40.06
C PRO A 298 12.79 90.02 -41.34
N GLU A 299 11.94 89.14 -41.90
CA GLU A 299 11.78 88.65 -43.29
C GLU A 299 12.58 89.29 -44.46
N PRO A 300 12.99 88.51 -45.50
CA PRO A 300 12.01 87.97 -46.49
C PRO A 300 12.24 86.54 -47.03
N LYS A 301 11.20 86.03 -47.72
CA LYS A 301 11.14 84.74 -48.43
C LYS A 301 11.97 84.72 -49.74
N PRO A 302 12.48 83.53 -50.12
CA PRO A 302 12.56 83.10 -51.52
C PRO A 302 11.59 81.94 -51.84
N GLU A 303 11.46 81.64 -53.13
CA GLU A 303 10.48 80.75 -53.77
C GLU A 303 10.74 79.24 -53.59
N PRO A 304 9.72 78.37 -53.80
CA PRO A 304 9.90 76.92 -53.73
C PRO A 304 10.78 76.37 -54.85
N LYS A 305 11.59 75.35 -54.54
CA LYS A 305 12.35 74.53 -55.49
C LYS A 305 11.95 73.05 -55.41
N PRO A 306 12.15 72.27 -56.49
CA PRO A 306 11.28 71.14 -56.81
C PRO A 306 11.52 69.86 -56.00
N GLU A 307 10.53 68.97 -56.06
CA GLU A 307 10.49 67.68 -55.38
C GLU A 307 11.72 66.80 -55.69
N PRO A 308 12.38 66.21 -54.67
CA PRO A 308 13.38 65.18 -54.89
C PRO A 308 12.73 63.90 -55.42
N LYS A 309 13.30 63.31 -56.48
CA LYS A 309 12.89 61.99 -56.98
C LYS A 309 12.98 60.93 -55.86
N PRO A 310 12.14 59.88 -55.88
CA PRO A 310 12.19 58.81 -54.87
C PRO A 310 13.59 58.20 -54.74
N LYS A 311 14.07 58.06 -53.50
CA LYS A 311 15.19 57.17 -53.20
C LYS A 311 14.74 55.72 -53.43
N PRO A 312 15.60 54.82 -53.94
CA PRO A 312 15.32 53.39 -53.93
C PRO A 312 15.05 52.92 -52.49
N GLU A 313 14.08 52.03 -52.33
CA GLU A 313 13.84 51.36 -51.05
C GLU A 313 15.09 50.55 -50.64
N PRO A 314 15.47 50.53 -49.35
CA PRO A 314 16.50 49.62 -48.87
C PRO A 314 16.09 48.17 -49.17
N LYS A 315 17.01 47.37 -49.72
CA LYS A 315 16.79 45.92 -49.79
C LYS A 315 16.53 45.40 -48.36
N PRO A 316 15.57 44.49 -48.16
CA PRO A 316 15.34 43.89 -46.85
C PRO A 316 16.63 43.28 -46.30
N GLU A 317 16.92 43.54 -45.03
CA GLU A 317 18.03 42.88 -44.34
C GLU A 317 17.82 41.36 -44.35
N PRO A 318 18.88 40.54 -44.50
CA PRO A 318 18.76 39.10 -44.39
C PRO A 318 18.14 38.72 -43.04
N LYS A 319 17.05 37.96 -43.06
CA LYS A 319 16.47 37.40 -41.83
C LYS A 319 17.54 36.54 -41.14
N PRO A 320 17.79 36.70 -39.83
CA PRO A 320 18.81 35.93 -39.12
C PRO A 320 18.62 34.42 -39.30
N ASP A 321 19.73 33.69 -39.39
CA ASP A 321 19.71 32.24 -39.57
C ASP A 321 18.98 31.57 -38.38
N PRO A 322 17.96 30.72 -38.62
CA PRO A 322 17.25 30.00 -37.55
C PRO A 322 18.16 29.19 -36.61
N VAL A 323 19.28 28.66 -37.12
CA VAL A 323 20.28 27.87 -36.39
C VAL A 323 21.16 28.79 -35.53
N GLU A 324 21.60 29.93 -36.06
CA GLU A 324 22.33 30.94 -35.29
C GLU A 324 21.46 31.51 -34.15
N LEU A 325 20.17 31.76 -34.45
CA LEU A 325 19.18 32.19 -33.47
C LEU A 325 18.90 31.09 -32.43
N ALA A 326 19.09 29.81 -32.77
CA ALA A 326 19.00 28.70 -31.81
C ALA A 326 20.23 28.65 -30.88
N HIS A 327 21.46 28.71 -31.40
CA HIS A 327 22.67 28.84 -30.58
C HIS A 327 22.59 30.05 -29.61
N LYS A 328 22.07 31.21 -30.08
CA LYS A 328 21.83 32.38 -29.22
C LYS A 328 20.83 32.10 -28.09
N ARG A 329 19.75 31.34 -28.34
CA ARG A 329 18.81 30.88 -27.30
C ARG A 329 19.47 29.92 -26.30
N ILE A 330 20.28 28.98 -26.78
CA ILE A 330 21.00 27.99 -25.94
C ILE A 330 22.04 28.68 -25.06
N ALA A 331 22.78 29.65 -25.61
CA ALA A 331 23.72 30.47 -24.85
C ALA A 331 23.00 31.34 -23.79
N ALA A 332 21.89 31.99 -24.16
CA ALA A 332 21.09 32.82 -23.26
C ALA A 332 20.39 32.02 -22.14
N ALA A 333 20.12 30.73 -22.36
CA ALA A 333 19.61 29.85 -21.31
C ALA A 333 20.62 29.64 -20.16
N GLY A 334 21.92 29.77 -20.43
CA GLY A 334 22.97 29.62 -19.42
C GLY A 334 22.88 28.30 -18.67
N SER A 335 22.75 28.36 -17.35
CA SER A 335 22.51 27.23 -16.44
C SER A 335 21.05 27.06 -16.01
N ASN A 336 20.09 27.75 -16.66
CA ASN A 336 18.68 27.60 -16.36
C ASN A 336 18.15 26.28 -16.94
N CYS A 337 18.08 25.27 -16.07
CA CYS A 337 17.66 23.91 -16.41
C CYS A 337 16.26 23.83 -17.01
N THR A 338 15.31 24.66 -16.54
CA THR A 338 13.97 24.73 -17.10
C THR A 338 14.02 25.24 -18.54
N THR A 339 14.78 26.31 -18.81
CA THR A 339 14.92 26.86 -20.18
C THR A 339 15.66 25.89 -21.11
N LEU A 340 16.76 25.28 -20.67
CA LEU A 340 17.49 24.27 -21.45
C LEU A 340 16.61 23.06 -21.79
N GLN A 341 15.85 22.54 -20.81
CA GLN A 341 14.97 21.40 -21.01
C GLN A 341 13.77 21.76 -21.91
N GLN A 342 13.25 22.99 -21.79
CA GLN A 342 12.20 23.48 -22.69
C GLN A 342 12.71 23.62 -24.13
N LEU A 343 13.95 24.10 -24.34
CA LEU A 343 14.59 24.11 -25.67
C LEU A 343 14.72 22.69 -26.24
N PHE A 344 15.23 21.74 -25.45
CA PHE A 344 15.38 20.34 -25.87
C PHE A 344 14.04 19.66 -26.24
N SER A 345 12.99 19.92 -25.48
CA SER A 345 11.67 19.27 -25.63
C SER A 345 10.68 20.03 -26.52
N GLN A 346 10.92 21.31 -26.86
CA GLN A 346 9.95 22.13 -27.62
C GLN A 346 10.54 22.88 -28.83
N ASP A 347 11.84 23.21 -28.87
CA ASP A 347 12.40 24.03 -29.95
C ASP A 347 12.54 23.23 -31.28
N PRO A 348 11.92 23.69 -32.39
CA PRO A 348 11.99 22.98 -33.67
C PRO A 348 13.42 22.82 -34.20
N GLN A 349 14.32 23.77 -33.97
CA GLN A 349 15.70 23.71 -34.45
C GLN A 349 16.52 22.69 -33.66
N VAL A 350 16.36 22.67 -32.32
CA VAL A 350 17.02 21.70 -31.44
C VAL A 350 16.48 20.27 -31.63
N LYS A 351 15.23 20.12 -32.09
CA LYS A 351 14.68 18.82 -32.48
C LYS A 351 15.21 18.31 -33.83
N GLN A 352 15.41 19.19 -34.81
CA GLN A 352 15.76 18.82 -36.18
C GLN A 352 17.28 18.73 -36.43
N ASN A 353 18.08 19.48 -35.69
CA ASN A 353 19.54 19.53 -35.85
C ASN A 353 20.24 18.72 -34.73
N PRO A 354 20.95 17.62 -35.04
CA PRO A 354 21.58 16.78 -34.03
C PRO A 354 22.76 17.47 -33.30
N ALA A 355 23.41 18.47 -33.91
CA ALA A 355 24.49 19.21 -33.26
C ALA A 355 23.95 20.18 -32.20
N LEU A 356 22.88 20.93 -32.51
CA LEU A 356 22.15 21.74 -31.53
C LEU A 356 21.59 20.86 -30.39
N ARG A 357 21.06 19.69 -30.73
CA ARG A 357 20.55 18.71 -29.75
C ARG A 357 21.64 18.27 -28.77
N ALA A 358 22.82 17.92 -29.28
CA ALA A 358 23.96 17.51 -28.46
C ALA A 358 24.51 18.65 -27.59
N GLU A 359 24.54 19.90 -28.07
CA GLU A 359 24.96 21.07 -27.27
C GLU A 359 24.04 21.26 -26.05
N VAL A 360 22.73 21.18 -26.25
CA VAL A 360 21.75 21.32 -25.15
C VAL A 360 21.80 20.10 -24.21
N GLU A 361 21.93 18.90 -24.76
CA GLU A 361 22.02 17.67 -23.97
C GLU A 361 23.23 17.67 -23.04
N GLU A 362 24.40 18.14 -23.51
CA GLU A 362 25.61 18.19 -22.69
C GLU A 362 25.57 19.32 -21.65
N LYS A 363 25.01 20.49 -21.98
CA LYS A 363 24.72 21.54 -20.98
C LYS A 363 23.79 21.01 -19.87
N LEU A 364 22.75 20.26 -20.25
CA LEU A 364 21.85 19.61 -19.30
C LEU A 364 22.56 18.54 -18.44
N LYS A 365 23.44 17.71 -19.02
CA LYS A 365 24.23 16.71 -18.28
C LYS A 365 25.20 17.35 -17.28
N GLN A 366 25.84 18.46 -17.65
CA GLN A 366 26.82 19.15 -16.81
C GLN A 366 26.17 19.97 -15.69
N GLN A 367 25.14 20.75 -16.00
CA GLN A 367 24.59 21.76 -15.08
C GLN A 367 23.27 21.36 -14.43
N CYS A 368 22.56 20.37 -14.99
CA CYS A 368 21.17 20.06 -14.64
C CYS A 368 20.91 18.58 -14.29
N ARG A 369 21.97 17.76 -14.11
CA ARG A 369 21.89 16.32 -13.85
C ARG A 369 20.86 15.93 -12.78
N GLN A 370 20.83 16.66 -11.66
CA GLN A 370 19.86 16.44 -10.57
C GLN A 370 18.40 16.62 -11.02
N GLN A 371 18.12 17.65 -11.82
CA GLN A 371 16.78 17.92 -12.33
C GLN A 371 16.42 17.03 -13.52
N LEU A 372 17.40 16.58 -14.32
CA LEU A 372 17.20 15.51 -15.31
C LEU A 372 16.74 14.21 -14.64
N ILE A 373 17.41 13.78 -13.56
CA ILE A 373 17.05 12.57 -12.80
C ILE A 373 15.61 12.67 -12.28
N VAL A 374 15.27 13.76 -11.59
CA VAL A 374 13.93 13.97 -11.02
C VAL A 374 12.85 14.09 -12.10
N ASN A 375 13.16 14.61 -13.28
CA ASN A 375 12.21 14.75 -14.39
C ASN A 375 12.11 13.50 -15.28
N ALA A 376 13.10 12.60 -15.28
CA ALA A 376 13.13 11.41 -16.15
C ALA A 376 11.95 10.47 -15.92
N LYS A 377 11.43 10.37 -14.68
CA LYS A 377 10.21 9.59 -14.36
C LYS A 377 8.95 10.12 -15.04
N ASN A 378 8.91 11.40 -15.43
CA ASN A 378 7.79 12.00 -16.15
C ASN A 378 7.84 11.74 -17.66
N LEU A 379 8.98 11.25 -18.19
CA LEU A 379 9.13 10.87 -19.59
C LEU A 379 8.60 9.46 -19.82
N CYS A 380 8.08 9.21 -21.02
CA CYS A 380 7.71 7.86 -21.44
C CYS A 380 8.96 7.01 -21.74
N PRO A 381 8.87 5.67 -21.62
CA PRO A 381 10.04 4.77 -21.71
C PRO A 381 10.85 4.90 -23.01
N GLU A 382 10.17 5.14 -24.14
CA GLU A 382 10.79 5.31 -25.46
C GLU A 382 11.52 6.66 -25.62
N GLU A 383 11.15 7.67 -24.82
CA GLU A 383 11.74 9.01 -24.84
C GLU A 383 12.83 9.21 -23.78
N ARG A 384 12.96 8.27 -22.84
CA ARG A 384 13.85 8.38 -21.68
C ARG A 384 15.28 7.97 -22.04
N PRO A 385 16.31 8.80 -21.72
CA PRO A 385 17.70 8.38 -21.84
C PRO A 385 17.99 7.13 -20.99
N LYS A 386 18.67 6.14 -21.55
CA LYS A 386 18.95 4.84 -20.89
C LYS A 386 19.81 4.99 -19.63
N GLU A 387 20.55 6.08 -19.56
CA GLU A 387 21.40 6.50 -18.44
C GLU A 387 20.54 6.93 -17.24
N LEU A 388 19.31 7.40 -17.50
CA LEU A 388 18.33 7.89 -16.53
C LEU A 388 17.10 6.96 -16.38
N ALA A 389 17.08 5.82 -17.06
CA ALA A 389 16.09 4.77 -16.85
C ALA A 389 16.14 4.32 -15.38
N PRO A 390 15.01 4.30 -14.66
CA PRO A 390 15.02 3.99 -13.24
C PRO A 390 15.19 2.48 -13.01
N GLU A 391 15.58 2.13 -11.79
CA GLU A 391 15.88 0.74 -11.42
C GLU A 391 15.00 0.29 -10.26
N LEU A 392 14.54 -0.97 -10.32
CA LEU A 392 13.83 -1.61 -9.23
C LEU A 392 14.73 -2.65 -8.55
N ALA A 393 14.68 -2.77 -7.23
CA ALA A 393 15.10 -3.98 -6.53
C ALA A 393 14.00 -4.42 -5.57
N ILE A 394 13.74 -5.72 -5.52
CA ILE A 394 12.70 -6.30 -4.68
C ILE A 394 13.39 -7.10 -3.58
N VAL A 395 13.22 -6.66 -2.33
CA VAL A 395 13.61 -7.43 -1.15
C VAL A 395 12.36 -8.20 -0.74
N PHE A 396 12.35 -9.49 -1.05
CA PHE A 396 11.19 -10.35 -0.88
C PHE A 396 11.40 -11.25 0.33
N ASP A 397 10.54 -11.11 1.32
CA ASP A 397 10.51 -11.96 2.50
C ASP A 397 9.98 -13.35 2.13
N ALA A 398 10.77 -14.36 2.49
CA ALA A 398 10.44 -15.77 2.37
C ALA A 398 10.70 -16.48 3.70
N SER A 399 10.58 -15.75 4.82
CA SER A 399 10.66 -16.33 6.16
C SER A 399 9.44 -17.22 6.46
N GLY A 400 9.55 -18.11 7.46
CA GLY A 400 8.51 -19.09 7.79
C GLY A 400 7.14 -18.49 8.14
N SER A 401 7.09 -17.24 8.63
CA SER A 401 5.83 -16.51 8.84
C SER A 401 5.06 -16.26 7.55
N MET A 402 5.74 -16.18 6.40
CA MET A 402 5.09 -16.02 5.10
C MET A 402 4.31 -17.26 4.64
N ASP A 403 4.54 -18.44 5.24
CA ASP A 403 3.69 -19.62 4.97
C ASP A 403 2.31 -19.54 5.64
N ILE A 404 2.13 -18.62 6.58
CA ILE A 404 0.87 -18.41 7.29
C ILE A 404 -0.17 -17.80 6.33
N SER A 405 -1.43 -18.17 6.52
CA SER A 405 -2.60 -17.60 5.87
C SER A 405 -2.67 -16.10 6.10
N LEU A 406 -2.87 -15.34 5.02
CA LEU A 406 -3.09 -13.89 5.09
C LEU A 406 -4.43 -13.55 5.77
N LEU A 407 -5.30 -14.56 5.99
CA LEU A 407 -6.52 -14.46 6.79
C LEU A 407 -6.33 -14.77 8.30
N ALA A 408 -5.14 -15.19 8.74
CA ALA A 408 -4.89 -15.50 10.15
C ALA A 408 -4.68 -14.22 10.97
N THR A 409 -5.42 -14.05 12.05
CA THR A 409 -5.22 -12.94 12.98
C THR A 409 -3.97 -13.15 13.83
N LYS A 410 -3.36 -12.05 14.31
CA LYS A 410 -2.23 -12.13 15.23
C LYS A 410 -2.54 -12.97 16.49
N GLN A 411 -3.76 -12.92 17.01
CA GLN A 411 -4.15 -13.71 18.19
C GLN A 411 -4.17 -15.23 17.92
N GLU A 412 -4.52 -15.65 16.70
CA GLU A 412 -4.45 -17.06 16.30
C GLU A 412 -2.99 -17.52 16.13
N VAL A 413 -2.12 -16.66 15.56
CA VAL A 413 -0.67 -16.93 15.42
C VAL A 413 0.01 -16.99 16.79
N ASP A 414 -0.18 -15.97 17.63
CA ASP A 414 0.38 -15.91 18.99
C ASP A 414 -0.07 -17.14 19.83
N ARG A 415 -1.34 -17.54 19.70
CA ARG A 415 -1.89 -18.74 20.35
C ARG A 415 -1.29 -20.03 19.79
N ALA A 416 -1.11 -20.14 18.48
CA ALA A 416 -0.52 -21.33 17.86
C ALA A 416 0.92 -21.52 18.31
N VAL A 417 1.74 -20.47 18.27
CA VAL A 417 3.15 -20.49 18.75
C VAL A 417 3.22 -20.87 20.25
N MET A 418 2.33 -20.30 21.08
CA MET A 418 2.26 -20.63 22.51
C MET A 418 1.85 -22.10 22.74
N MET A 419 0.84 -22.59 22.02
CA MET A 419 0.40 -23.99 22.11
C MET A 419 1.48 -24.96 21.62
N GLN A 420 2.15 -24.64 20.52
CA GLN A 420 3.22 -25.44 19.93
C GLN A 420 4.41 -25.58 20.88
N GLY A 421 4.84 -24.48 21.51
CA GLY A 421 5.86 -24.51 22.57
C GLY A 421 5.45 -25.38 23.78
N MET A 422 4.18 -25.33 24.20
CA MET A 422 3.67 -26.21 25.27
C MET A 422 3.59 -27.67 24.83
N THR A 423 3.20 -27.98 23.59
CA THR A 423 3.15 -29.36 23.08
C THR A 423 4.54 -29.95 22.90
N ASP A 424 5.55 -29.16 22.49
CA ASP A 424 6.94 -29.63 22.40
C ASP A 424 7.50 -29.96 23.78
N ILE A 425 7.22 -29.11 24.78
CA ILE A 425 7.60 -29.37 26.19
C ILE A 425 6.88 -30.63 26.69
N ALA A 426 5.57 -30.75 26.50
CA ALA A 426 4.79 -31.91 26.94
C ALA A 426 5.18 -33.21 26.22
N ALA A 427 5.44 -33.17 24.92
CA ALA A 427 5.89 -34.32 24.14
C ALA A 427 7.28 -34.81 24.59
N ARG A 428 8.21 -33.88 24.88
CA ARG A 428 9.54 -34.17 25.43
C ARG A 428 9.52 -34.71 26.86
N LEU A 429 8.55 -34.30 27.69
CA LEU A 429 8.47 -34.70 29.10
C LEU A 429 7.60 -35.93 29.37
N LEU A 430 6.56 -36.20 28.57
CA LEU A 430 5.48 -37.13 28.96
C LEU A 430 5.11 -38.21 27.93
N LEU A 431 5.32 -38.00 26.62
CA LEU A 431 4.60 -38.80 25.60
C LEU A 431 5.46 -39.47 24.53
N GLY A 432 6.78 -39.32 24.52
CA GLY A 432 7.67 -40.11 23.64
C GLY A 432 7.49 -39.88 22.12
N GLY A 433 6.76 -38.83 21.72
CA GLY A 433 6.63 -38.38 20.33
C GLY A 433 5.39 -38.89 19.58
N ASN A 434 4.27 -38.16 19.68
CA ASN A 434 3.37 -37.87 18.55
C ASN A 434 2.24 -36.88 18.95
N PRO A 435 2.30 -35.59 18.58
CA PRO A 435 1.21 -34.63 18.82
C PRO A 435 0.11 -34.75 17.75
N GLY A 436 -0.69 -35.82 17.82
CA GLY A 436 -1.67 -36.21 16.80
C GLY A 436 -2.96 -35.36 16.70
N ILE A 437 -2.93 -34.05 16.89
CA ILE A 437 -4.09 -33.16 16.69
C ILE A 437 -3.68 -31.89 15.92
N ASP A 438 -4.01 -31.84 14.63
CA ASP A 438 -3.85 -30.63 13.82
C ASP A 438 -4.87 -29.56 14.25
N THR A 439 -4.44 -28.69 15.18
CA THR A 439 -5.16 -27.46 15.54
C THR A 439 -4.73 -26.26 14.67
N THR A 440 -3.91 -26.50 13.65
CA THR A 440 -3.16 -25.52 12.87
C THR A 440 -3.60 -25.38 11.42
N GLY A 441 -4.40 -26.30 10.86
CA GLY A 441 -4.84 -26.26 9.45
C GLY A 441 -5.56 -24.96 9.02
N HIS A 442 -6.11 -24.17 9.93
CA HIS A 442 -6.66 -22.84 9.63
C HIS A 442 -5.60 -21.72 9.47
N LEU A 443 -4.39 -21.92 10.02
CA LEU A 443 -3.25 -21.01 9.90
C LEU A 443 -2.45 -21.24 8.62
N TYR A 444 -2.47 -22.42 8.02
CA TYR A 444 -1.69 -22.73 6.81
C TYR A 444 -2.54 -22.85 5.51
N ARG A 445 -3.77 -22.32 5.54
CA ARG A 445 -4.68 -22.31 4.38
C ARG A 445 -4.42 -21.14 3.43
N GLU A 446 -4.65 -21.36 2.14
CA GLU A 446 -4.65 -20.28 1.13
C GLU A 446 -5.80 -19.27 1.37
N PRO A 447 -5.63 -17.96 1.02
CA PRO A 447 -4.41 -17.36 0.48
C PRO A 447 -3.32 -17.20 1.54
N LYS A 448 -2.14 -17.81 1.33
CA LYS A 448 -0.94 -17.62 2.17
C LYS A 448 -0.30 -16.27 1.89
N ARG A 449 0.44 -15.72 2.86
CA ARG A 449 1.17 -14.46 2.70
C ARG A 449 2.19 -14.56 1.55
N ILE A 450 2.94 -15.66 1.47
CA ILE A 450 3.87 -15.96 0.38
C ILE A 450 3.15 -16.01 -0.98
N THR A 451 2.00 -16.67 -1.07
CA THR A 451 1.25 -16.85 -2.32
C THR A 451 0.69 -15.51 -2.82
N ALA A 452 0.10 -14.71 -1.93
CA ALA A 452 -0.40 -13.38 -2.27
C ALA A 452 0.73 -12.39 -2.59
N ALA A 453 1.86 -12.44 -1.86
CA ALA A 453 3.04 -11.61 -2.11
C ALA A 453 3.68 -11.94 -3.47
N LYS A 454 3.83 -13.22 -3.82
CA LYS A 454 4.27 -13.65 -5.16
C LYS A 454 3.37 -13.08 -6.24
N GLN A 455 2.06 -13.23 -6.12
CA GLN A 455 1.08 -12.73 -7.11
C GLN A 455 1.16 -11.20 -7.28
N ALA A 456 1.19 -10.45 -6.17
CA ALA A 456 1.33 -9.00 -6.17
C ALA A 456 2.65 -8.54 -6.82
N THR A 457 3.76 -9.24 -6.54
CA THR A 457 5.09 -8.92 -7.05
C THR A 457 5.23 -9.30 -8.54
N THR A 458 4.69 -10.44 -8.96
CA THR A 458 4.59 -10.86 -10.37
C THR A 458 3.82 -9.83 -11.18
N ALA A 459 2.70 -9.33 -10.66
CA ALA A 459 1.91 -8.29 -11.30
C ALA A 459 2.66 -6.95 -11.43
N VAL A 460 3.61 -6.63 -10.54
CA VAL A 460 4.54 -5.49 -10.74
C VAL A 460 5.54 -5.80 -11.85
N VAL A 461 6.27 -6.92 -11.76
CA VAL A 461 7.35 -7.29 -12.70
C VAL A 461 6.83 -7.39 -14.15
N GLN A 462 5.61 -7.89 -14.34
CA GLN A 462 4.95 -7.96 -15.65
C GLN A 462 4.63 -6.59 -16.26
N ASN A 463 4.36 -5.57 -15.43
CA ASN A 463 3.96 -4.22 -15.87
C ASN A 463 5.11 -3.20 -15.84
N LEU A 464 6.36 -3.65 -15.66
CA LEU A 464 7.52 -2.76 -15.73
C LEU A 464 7.70 -2.21 -17.17
N PRO A 465 7.97 -0.91 -17.35
CA PRO A 465 8.20 -0.34 -18.68
C PRO A 465 9.48 -0.86 -19.30
N SER A 466 9.58 -0.91 -20.63
CA SER A 466 10.58 -1.68 -21.40
C SER A 466 12.05 -1.27 -21.20
N ASP A 467 12.33 -0.16 -20.52
CA ASP A 467 13.66 0.33 -20.15
C ASP A 467 14.12 -0.10 -18.74
N VAL A 468 13.18 -0.42 -17.83
CA VAL A 468 13.46 -0.69 -16.42
C VAL A 468 14.03 -2.09 -16.18
N SER A 469 15.19 -2.13 -15.54
CA SER A 469 15.81 -3.35 -15.01
C SER A 469 15.39 -3.60 -13.55
N ALA A 470 15.34 -4.87 -13.14
CA ALA A 470 14.81 -5.27 -11.83
C ALA A 470 15.70 -6.31 -11.13
N GLY A 471 16.04 -6.06 -9.86
CA GLY A 471 16.73 -7.01 -8.97
C GLY A 471 15.78 -7.77 -8.04
N LEU A 472 16.21 -8.94 -7.57
CA LEU A 472 15.52 -9.73 -6.55
C LEU A 472 16.51 -10.24 -5.49
N VAL A 473 16.16 -10.04 -4.22
CA VAL A 473 16.86 -10.55 -3.04
C VAL A 473 15.86 -11.28 -2.15
N LEU A 474 16.19 -12.48 -1.70
CA LEU A 474 15.35 -13.30 -0.82
C LEU A 474 15.84 -13.23 0.62
N VAL A 475 14.94 -12.83 1.52
CA VAL A 475 15.14 -12.77 2.96
C VAL A 475 14.51 -14.04 3.55
N GLU A 476 15.32 -15.10 3.69
CA GLU A 476 14.82 -16.47 3.89
C GLU A 476 15.56 -17.30 4.96
N ARG A 477 16.80 -16.93 5.35
CA ARG A 477 17.60 -17.69 6.32
C ARG A 477 18.70 -16.87 6.97
N CYS A 478 18.84 -16.94 8.29
CA CYS A 478 19.99 -16.35 8.98
C CYS A 478 21.31 -17.08 8.66
N PRO A 479 22.47 -16.40 8.65
CA PRO A 479 22.67 -14.98 8.96
C PRO A 479 22.56 -14.04 7.74
N SER A 480 22.16 -14.52 6.56
CA SER A 480 22.30 -13.73 5.33
C SER A 480 21.31 -14.10 4.22
N SER A 481 20.75 -13.08 3.59
CA SER A 481 19.85 -13.12 2.44
C SER A 481 20.56 -13.60 1.15
N ARG A 482 19.76 -14.12 0.20
CA ARG A 482 20.24 -14.62 -1.09
C ARG A 482 19.93 -13.63 -2.21
N SER A 483 20.97 -13.16 -2.91
CA SER A 483 20.80 -12.48 -4.20
C SER A 483 20.31 -13.48 -5.24
N MET A 484 19.18 -13.19 -5.88
CA MET A 484 18.66 -13.98 -7.01
C MET A 484 19.09 -13.43 -8.37
N GLY A 485 19.72 -12.24 -8.41
CA GLY A 485 20.25 -11.58 -9.60
C GLY A 485 19.61 -10.22 -9.89
N PHE A 486 20.20 -9.52 -10.85
CA PHE A 486 19.67 -8.28 -11.44
C PHE A 486 19.38 -8.52 -12.91
N PHE A 487 18.16 -8.20 -13.35
CA PHE A 487 17.60 -8.65 -14.62
C PHE A 487 17.30 -7.47 -15.55
N ALA A 488 17.93 -7.48 -16.72
CA ALA A 488 17.59 -6.56 -17.80
C ALA A 488 16.16 -6.83 -18.34
N PRO A 489 15.53 -5.89 -19.06
CA PRO A 489 14.16 -6.06 -19.59
C PRO A 489 13.94 -7.35 -20.39
N ALA A 490 14.93 -7.78 -21.18
CA ALA A 490 14.88 -9.03 -21.95
C ALA A 490 14.91 -10.31 -21.09
N GLN A 491 15.30 -10.22 -19.81
CA GLN A 491 15.48 -11.36 -18.90
C GLN A 491 14.30 -11.55 -17.92
N ARG A 492 13.21 -10.78 -18.08
CA ARG A 492 12.05 -10.79 -17.15
C ARG A 492 11.42 -12.17 -16.95
N GLY A 493 11.41 -13.03 -17.97
CA GLY A 493 10.96 -14.43 -17.82
C GLY A 493 11.76 -15.21 -16.78
N GLY A 494 13.07 -14.96 -16.67
CA GLY A 494 13.94 -15.56 -15.66
C GLY A 494 13.70 -15.00 -14.25
N LEU A 495 13.39 -13.72 -14.12
CA LEU A 495 12.97 -13.10 -12.86
C LEU A 495 11.62 -13.68 -12.38
N LEU A 496 10.63 -13.76 -13.28
CA LEU A 496 9.31 -14.34 -12.97
C LEU A 496 9.41 -15.83 -12.60
N GLY A 497 10.24 -16.61 -13.28
CA GLY A 497 10.50 -18.00 -12.92
C GLY A 497 11.06 -18.14 -11.49
N ARG A 498 12.08 -17.33 -11.15
CA ARG A 498 12.69 -17.30 -9.81
C ARG A 498 11.75 -16.82 -8.71
N LEU A 499 10.86 -15.87 -9.02
CA LEU A 499 9.86 -15.35 -8.10
C LEU A 499 8.76 -16.39 -7.81
N ASN A 500 8.34 -17.15 -8.82
CA ASN A 500 7.37 -18.22 -8.66
C ASN A 500 7.94 -19.41 -7.86
N SER A 501 9.25 -19.69 -7.98
CA SER A 501 9.95 -20.79 -7.29
C SER A 501 10.48 -20.48 -5.88
N ILE A 502 10.01 -19.41 -5.23
CA ILE A 502 10.34 -19.12 -3.82
C ILE A 502 9.54 -20.05 -2.92
N GLU A 503 10.14 -20.60 -1.86
CA GLU A 503 9.45 -21.37 -0.82
C GLU A 503 9.78 -20.76 0.56
N PRO A 504 8.88 -20.80 1.56
CA PRO A 504 9.18 -20.29 2.89
C PRO A 504 10.25 -21.11 3.62
N VAL A 505 11.17 -20.44 4.31
CA VAL A 505 12.32 -20.99 5.04
C VAL A 505 12.52 -20.21 6.36
N GLU A 506 13.15 -20.77 7.38
CA GLU A 506 13.31 -20.08 8.67
C GLU A 506 14.43 -19.01 8.68
N GLY A 507 14.03 -17.73 8.81
CA GLY A 507 14.91 -16.60 9.14
C GLY A 507 14.66 -15.35 8.30
N THR A 508 14.89 -14.17 8.89
CA THR A 508 14.53 -12.86 8.32
C THR A 508 15.73 -11.89 8.33
N PRO A 509 16.80 -12.16 7.55
CA PRO A 509 17.98 -11.28 7.39
C PRO A 509 17.67 -10.02 6.56
N LEU A 510 16.76 -9.18 7.05
CA LEU A 510 16.24 -8.00 6.36
C LEU A 510 17.31 -6.93 6.13
N ALA A 511 18.19 -6.69 7.09
CA ALA A 511 19.25 -5.68 7.00
C ALA A 511 20.28 -6.01 5.92
N ASP A 512 20.77 -7.26 5.88
CA ASP A 512 21.62 -7.77 4.81
C ASP A 512 20.87 -7.84 3.46
N GLY A 513 19.57 -8.14 3.46
CA GLY A 513 18.70 -8.09 2.27
C GLY A 513 18.63 -6.69 1.65
N VAL A 514 18.35 -5.68 2.47
CA VAL A 514 18.37 -4.26 2.09
C VAL A 514 19.77 -3.82 1.66
N ALA A 515 20.83 -4.30 2.33
CA ALA A 515 22.21 -3.97 1.97
C ALA A 515 22.56 -4.50 0.57
N LYS A 516 22.24 -5.76 0.26
CA LYS A 516 22.48 -6.39 -1.05
C LYS A 516 21.62 -5.77 -2.15
N ALA A 517 20.34 -5.50 -1.90
CA ALA A 517 19.51 -4.77 -2.86
C ALA A 517 20.04 -3.35 -3.12
N GLY A 518 20.53 -2.66 -2.07
CA GLY A 518 21.20 -1.37 -2.19
C GLY A 518 22.53 -1.39 -2.96
N GLN A 519 23.20 -2.55 -3.05
CA GLN A 519 24.38 -2.75 -3.90
C GLN A 519 24.04 -2.95 -5.38
N MET A 520 22.84 -3.48 -5.70
CA MET A 520 22.38 -3.68 -7.09
C MET A 520 21.96 -2.37 -7.77
N LEU A 521 21.33 -1.47 -7.01
CA LEU A 521 20.80 -0.19 -7.49
C LEU A 521 21.89 0.87 -7.56
N ASP A 522 21.87 1.75 -8.55
CA ASP A 522 22.75 2.92 -8.63
C ASP A 522 22.36 3.98 -7.56
N GLY A 523 21.16 4.56 -7.66
CA GLY A 523 20.60 5.54 -6.71
C GLY A 523 21.36 6.88 -6.57
N VAL A 524 22.28 7.21 -7.48
CA VAL A 524 23.14 8.41 -7.46
C VAL A 524 23.01 9.23 -8.76
N ASN A 525 22.85 8.53 -9.87
CA ASN A 525 22.84 9.02 -11.25
C ASN A 525 21.48 8.85 -11.94
N ARG A 526 20.55 8.14 -11.28
CA ARG A 526 19.18 7.83 -11.71
C ARG A 526 18.28 7.63 -10.48
N GLU A 527 16.97 7.75 -10.66
CA GLU A 527 15.98 7.34 -9.64
C GLU A 527 16.06 5.81 -9.47
N SER A 528 16.15 5.32 -8.23
CA SER A 528 16.14 3.90 -7.92
C SER A 528 15.12 3.63 -6.82
N VAL A 529 14.34 2.56 -6.96
CA VAL A 529 13.32 2.17 -5.99
C VAL A 529 13.63 0.77 -5.47
N MET A 530 13.66 0.62 -4.16
CA MET A 530 13.65 -0.67 -3.50
C MET A 530 12.23 -0.91 -2.97
N VAL A 531 11.62 -2.05 -3.31
CA VAL A 531 10.36 -2.50 -2.70
C VAL A 531 10.66 -3.65 -1.76
N VAL A 532 10.47 -3.42 -0.47
CA VAL A 532 10.55 -4.43 0.58
C VAL A 532 9.15 -4.99 0.78
N VAL A 533 8.97 -6.30 0.64
CA VAL A 533 7.70 -7.00 0.89
C VAL A 533 7.94 -7.97 2.03
N SER A 534 7.37 -7.72 3.21
CA SER A 534 7.69 -8.45 4.45
C SER A 534 6.51 -8.53 5.42
N ASP A 535 6.55 -9.50 6.33
CA ASP A 535 5.54 -9.71 7.37
C ASP A 535 6.10 -9.77 8.81
N GLY A 536 7.42 -9.57 8.99
CA GLY A 536 8.11 -9.81 10.25
C GLY A 536 9.29 -8.87 10.50
N GLU A 537 9.74 -8.83 11.76
CA GLU A 537 10.93 -8.07 12.17
C GLU A 537 12.24 -8.82 11.83
N GLU A 538 13.34 -8.08 11.80
CA GLU A 538 14.70 -8.63 11.62
C GLU A 538 15.01 -9.67 12.72
N SER A 539 15.26 -10.92 12.32
CA SER A 539 15.49 -12.04 13.25
C SER A 539 16.95 -12.51 13.32
N CYS A 540 17.86 -11.91 12.54
CA CYS A 540 19.30 -12.21 12.55
C CYS A 540 20.14 -11.14 13.29
N HIS A 541 19.49 -10.37 14.19
CA HIS A 541 20.11 -9.42 15.14
C HIS A 541 20.90 -8.24 14.53
N GLN A 542 20.54 -7.79 13.32
CA GLN A 542 21.13 -6.60 12.68
C GLN A 542 20.23 -5.35 12.83
N ASP A 543 20.74 -4.15 12.47
CA ASP A 543 19.94 -2.92 12.40
C ASP A 543 19.62 -2.56 10.93
N PRO A 544 18.43 -2.91 10.39
CA PRO A 544 18.03 -2.51 9.04
C PRO A 544 17.93 -0.98 8.89
N CYS A 545 17.63 -0.25 9.97
CA CYS A 545 17.59 1.20 10.00
C CYS A 545 19.00 1.83 9.94
N ALA A 546 20.07 1.13 10.37
CA ALA A 546 21.46 1.55 10.12
C ALA A 546 21.79 1.45 8.62
N VAL A 547 21.41 0.33 8.00
CA VAL A 547 21.64 0.10 6.57
C VAL A 547 20.90 1.17 5.75
N ALA A 548 19.64 1.46 6.03
CA ALA A 548 18.92 2.55 5.35
C ALA A 548 19.56 3.94 5.56
N ARG A 549 20.04 4.25 6.78
CA ARG A 549 20.75 5.53 7.03
C ARG A 549 22.02 5.66 6.21
N ASP A 550 22.72 4.55 5.96
CA ASP A 550 23.94 4.55 5.18
C ASP A 550 23.71 4.51 3.66
N LEU A 551 22.65 3.84 3.21
CA LEU A 551 22.18 3.91 1.83
C LEU A 551 21.70 5.33 1.48
N ALA A 552 20.86 5.96 2.31
CA ALA A 552 20.35 7.32 2.08
C ALA A 552 21.47 8.37 1.91
N ARG A 553 22.56 8.25 2.69
CA ARG A 553 23.75 9.12 2.55
C ARG A 553 24.50 8.91 1.25
N ARG A 554 24.62 7.66 0.80
CA ARG A 554 25.43 7.27 -0.38
C ARG A 554 24.64 7.32 -1.69
N LYS A 555 23.31 7.27 -1.64
CA LYS A 555 22.39 7.11 -2.78
C LYS A 555 21.18 8.05 -2.61
N PRO A 556 21.33 9.35 -2.90
CA PRO A 556 20.30 10.36 -2.64
C PRO A 556 19.03 10.23 -3.50
N HIS A 557 19.06 9.39 -4.55
CA HIS A 557 17.92 9.08 -5.40
C HIS A 557 17.39 7.64 -5.19
N LEU A 558 17.83 6.95 -4.13
CA LEU A 558 17.27 5.67 -3.71
C LEU A 558 16.13 5.87 -2.71
N LYS A 559 14.89 5.50 -3.11
CA LYS A 559 13.74 5.39 -2.20
C LYS A 559 13.50 3.93 -1.81
N ILE A 560 13.29 3.63 -0.55
CA ILE A 560 12.83 2.31 -0.08
C ILE A 560 11.34 2.40 0.26
N ASN A 561 10.49 1.68 -0.46
CA ASN A 561 9.08 1.53 -0.15
C ASN A 561 8.86 0.18 0.55
N VAL A 562 8.06 0.16 1.60
CA VAL A 562 7.82 -1.02 2.44
C VAL A 562 6.36 -1.44 2.34
N VAL A 563 6.13 -2.72 2.08
CA VAL A 563 4.81 -3.36 2.06
C VAL A 563 4.75 -4.32 3.25
N ASP A 564 4.11 -3.86 4.32
CA ASP A 564 3.89 -4.60 5.56
C ASP A 564 2.60 -5.41 5.45
N ILE A 565 2.75 -6.75 5.48
CA ILE A 565 1.65 -7.72 5.34
C ILE A 565 1.00 -8.05 6.69
N ALA A 566 1.70 -7.85 7.81
CA ALA A 566 1.22 -8.22 9.14
C ALA A 566 0.75 -7.03 9.98
N GLY A 567 1.10 -5.80 9.60
CA GLY A 567 0.88 -4.59 10.38
C GLY A 567 1.78 -4.52 11.62
N THR A 568 2.96 -5.15 11.58
CA THR A 568 3.95 -5.12 12.67
C THR A 568 4.64 -3.76 12.77
N GLY A 569 4.74 -3.04 11.66
CA GLY A 569 5.59 -1.87 11.49
C GLY A 569 7.07 -2.19 11.30
N ALA A 570 7.41 -3.46 11.09
CA ALA A 570 8.76 -3.91 10.79
C ALA A 570 9.32 -3.18 9.54
N GLY A 571 10.59 -2.76 9.61
CA GLY A 571 11.23 -2.06 8.50
C GLY A 571 10.66 -0.67 8.17
N ASN A 572 9.64 -0.15 8.87
CA ASN A 572 9.05 1.17 8.57
C ASN A 572 10.07 2.32 8.55
N CYS A 573 11.16 2.20 9.32
CA CYS A 573 12.28 3.13 9.31
C CYS A 573 12.93 3.24 7.91
N LEU A 574 13.02 2.15 7.14
CA LEU A 574 13.64 2.10 5.82
C LEU A 574 13.01 3.16 4.89
N ALA A 575 11.69 3.23 4.89
CA ALA A 575 10.91 4.22 4.15
C ALA A 575 11.10 5.64 4.70
N GLN A 576 10.95 5.83 6.01
CA GLN A 576 11.08 7.14 6.66
C GLN A 576 12.46 7.78 6.43
N ILE A 577 13.52 6.96 6.44
CA ILE A 577 14.92 7.41 6.27
C ILE A 577 15.23 7.77 4.80
N THR A 578 14.60 7.12 3.83
CA THR A 578 14.88 7.29 2.39
C THR A 578 13.83 8.13 1.64
N GLY A 579 12.88 8.74 2.36
CA GLY A 579 11.77 9.49 1.75
C GLY A 579 10.78 8.62 0.97
N GLY A 580 10.82 7.30 1.18
CA GLY A 580 9.84 6.35 0.67
C GLY A 580 8.59 6.27 1.55
N ARG A 581 7.77 5.25 1.31
CA ARG A 581 6.45 5.09 1.93
C ARG A 581 6.23 3.67 2.45
N VAL A 582 5.46 3.60 3.55
CA VAL A 582 4.94 2.36 4.11
C VAL A 582 3.52 2.14 3.59
N PHE A 583 3.23 0.91 3.17
CA PHE A 583 1.94 0.44 2.72
C PHE A 583 1.54 -0.78 3.55
N ASN A 584 0.32 -0.81 4.09
CA ASN A 584 -0.20 -1.91 4.90
C ASN A 584 -1.24 -2.68 4.07
N ALA A 585 -1.20 -4.01 4.07
CA ALA A 585 -2.16 -4.84 3.35
C ALA A 585 -2.80 -5.89 4.27
N ARG A 586 -4.13 -6.08 4.18
CA ARG A 586 -4.91 -7.00 5.04
C ARG A 586 -5.71 -8.05 4.27
N ASN A 587 -5.66 -8.02 2.94
CA ASN A 587 -6.17 -9.04 2.04
C ASN A 587 -5.33 -9.08 0.75
N ALA A 588 -5.45 -10.13 -0.05
CA ALA A 588 -4.64 -10.30 -1.27
C ALA A 588 -4.86 -9.18 -2.32
N GLY A 589 -6.07 -8.61 -2.38
CA GLY A 589 -6.39 -7.48 -3.28
C GLY A 589 -5.72 -6.18 -2.84
N GLU A 590 -5.75 -5.88 -1.54
CA GLU A 590 -4.95 -4.81 -0.94
C GLU A 590 -3.46 -5.03 -1.18
N LEU A 591 -2.94 -6.24 -1.01
CA LEU A 591 -1.52 -6.53 -1.23
C LEU A 591 -1.10 -6.28 -2.69
N ALA A 592 -1.91 -6.73 -3.66
CA ALA A 592 -1.67 -6.43 -5.08
C ALA A 592 -1.71 -4.91 -5.38
N ALA A 593 -2.62 -4.16 -4.76
CA ALA A 593 -2.71 -2.71 -4.93
C ALA A 593 -1.53 -1.97 -4.25
N MET A 594 -1.16 -2.39 -3.05
CA MET A 594 -0.09 -1.78 -2.24
C MET A 594 1.29 -2.04 -2.84
N THR A 595 1.60 -3.26 -3.29
CA THR A 595 2.87 -3.57 -3.96
C THR A 595 2.99 -2.83 -5.29
N ARG A 596 1.89 -2.67 -6.05
CA ARG A 596 1.87 -1.79 -7.23
C ARG A 596 2.14 -0.33 -6.87
N GLN A 597 1.50 0.18 -5.82
CA GLN A 597 1.69 1.55 -5.36
C GLN A 597 3.11 1.81 -4.82
N ALA A 598 3.75 0.80 -4.22
CA ALA A 598 5.15 0.83 -3.80
C ALA A 598 6.14 0.85 -4.99
N ALA A 599 5.76 0.28 -6.13
CA ALA A 599 6.54 0.33 -7.37
C ALA A 599 6.19 1.52 -8.29
N GLN A 600 5.26 2.40 -7.90
CA GLN A 600 4.69 3.41 -8.81
C GLN A 600 5.72 4.39 -9.41
N ASP A 601 6.81 4.69 -8.70
CA ASP A 601 7.89 5.57 -9.18
C ASP A 601 8.75 4.95 -10.31
N VAL A 602 8.66 3.63 -10.56
CA VAL A 602 9.30 2.95 -11.72
C VAL A 602 8.31 2.51 -12.81
N LEU A 603 7.01 2.68 -12.59
CA LEU A 603 5.97 2.38 -13.59
C LEU A 603 5.78 3.55 -14.56
N PRO A 604 5.32 3.33 -15.80
CA PRO A 604 5.15 4.40 -16.77
C PRO A 604 4.08 5.42 -16.32
N PRO A 605 4.27 6.73 -16.58
CA PRO A 605 3.24 7.74 -16.38
C PRO A 605 1.93 7.40 -17.10
N ALA A 606 0.79 7.72 -16.49
CA ALA A 606 -0.55 7.40 -17.00
C ALA A 606 -0.92 8.06 -18.34
N HIS A 607 -0.10 8.98 -18.85
CA HIS A 607 -0.27 9.59 -20.18
C HIS A 607 0.50 8.84 -21.29
N CYS A 608 1.42 7.95 -20.93
CA CYS A 608 2.14 7.11 -21.88
C CYS A 608 1.22 6.01 -22.41
N ARG A 609 1.31 5.72 -23.71
CA ARG A 609 0.69 4.54 -24.29
C ARG A 609 1.40 3.28 -23.76
N GLN A 610 0.62 2.22 -23.55
CA GLN A 610 1.08 0.88 -23.21
C GLN A 610 1.04 0.01 -24.46
#